data_AF-A0AAV7UCS2-F1
#
_entry.id   AF-A0AAV7UCS2-F1
#
_cell.length_a   1.000
_cell.length_b   1.000
_cell.length_c   1.000
_cell.angle_alpha   90.00
_cell.angle_beta   90.00
_cell.angle_gamma   90.00
#
_symmetry.space_group_name_H-M   'P 1'
#
loop_
_entity.id
_entity.type
_entity.pdbx_description
1 polymer ?
#
loop_
_entity_poly.entity_id
_entity_poly.type
_entity_poly.pdbx_seq_one_letter_code
_entity_poly.pdbx_strand_id
1 'polypeptide(L)'
;KGGKAPWFNNHLMTLKRNCRKIERKWRKSLKEEDREEHRGSIRLYQKEIRLAQATFYGDKIEKAAGSPKEIFGVLKELLYIPACPEAMEASEEHSNNFASFFLKKIEDIYENFSGEVGGVAGHAMEKKEGDNVLQSFLPISEEGALGLLSKLKS
;
A
#
# COMPACT_ATOMS: atom_id res chain seq x y z
N LYS A 1 -4.30 18.24 14.37
CA LYS A 1 -3.52 19.37 13.82
C LYS A 1 -2.15 18.84 13.38
N GLY A 2 -1.87 18.74 12.08
CA GLY A 2 -0.60 18.21 11.57
C GLY A 2 0.52 19.23 11.68
N GLY A 3 1.30 19.20 12.76
CA GLY A 3 2.54 19.96 12.87
C GLY A 3 3.56 19.46 11.86
N LYS A 4 4.38 20.36 11.30
CA LYS A 4 5.54 19.94 10.50
C LYS A 4 6.46 19.08 11.36
N ALA A 5 6.94 17.98 10.81
CA ALA A 5 7.90 17.13 11.50
C ALA A 5 9.14 17.96 11.91
N PRO A 6 9.69 17.76 13.12
CA PRO A 6 10.74 18.61 13.67
C PRO A 6 12.05 18.55 12.87
N TRP A 7 12.32 17.43 12.20
CA TRP A 7 13.47 17.26 11.30
C TRP A 7 13.28 17.89 9.91
N PHE A 8 12.09 18.43 9.60
CA PHE A 8 11.79 18.96 8.28
C PHE A 8 12.15 20.46 8.17
N ASN A 9 13.33 20.74 7.62
CA ASN A 9 13.91 22.08 7.56
C ASN A 9 13.72 22.81 6.21
N ASN A 10 14.20 24.05 6.13
CA ASN A 10 14.11 24.88 4.92
C ASN A 10 14.87 24.31 3.72
N HIS A 11 15.96 23.58 3.95
CA HIS A 11 16.72 22.93 2.87
C HIS A 11 15.88 21.86 2.17
N LEU A 12 15.21 20.99 2.93
CA LEU A 12 14.28 19.99 2.39
C LEU A 12 13.09 20.63 1.67
N MET A 13 12.58 21.75 2.16
CA MET A 13 11.53 22.52 1.48
C MET A 13 11.98 23.02 0.10
N THR A 14 13.21 23.53 0.01
CA THR A 14 13.79 24.00 -1.27
C THR A 14 13.97 22.85 -2.24
N LEU A 15 14.49 21.70 -1.79
CA LEU A 15 14.61 20.51 -2.62
C LEU A 15 13.26 20.02 -3.11
N LYS A 16 12.26 19.93 -2.23
CA LYS A 16 10.89 19.53 -2.60
C LYS A 16 10.30 20.46 -3.67
N ARG A 17 10.48 21.78 -3.54
CA ARG A 17 10.06 22.76 -4.54
C ARG A 17 10.79 22.55 -5.87
N ASN A 18 12.08 22.27 -5.82
CA ASN A 18 12.89 22.01 -7.01
C ASN A 18 12.43 20.73 -7.74
N CYS A 19 12.18 19.64 -7.02
CA CYS A 19 11.62 18.41 -7.60
C CYS A 19 10.32 18.71 -8.36
N ARG A 20 9.39 19.48 -7.77
CA ARG A 20 8.15 19.89 -8.44
C ARG A 20 8.38 20.79 -9.66
N LYS A 21 9.40 21.64 -9.64
CA LYS A 21 9.77 22.47 -10.80
C LYS A 21 10.25 21.60 -11.96
N ILE A 22 11.15 20.65 -11.68
CA ILE A 22 11.71 19.73 -12.69
C ILE A 22 10.63 18.77 -13.20
N GLU A 23 9.77 18.25 -12.32
CA GLU A 23 8.62 17.42 -12.68
C GLU A 23 7.71 18.13 -13.71
N ARG A 24 7.38 19.41 -13.45
CA ARG A 24 6.57 20.22 -14.38
C ARG A 24 7.28 20.47 -15.71
N LYS A 25 8.60 20.62 -15.71
CA LYS A 25 9.40 20.73 -16.94
C LYS A 25 9.29 19.43 -17.75
N TRP A 26 9.57 18.28 -17.13
CA TRP A 26 9.47 16.97 -17.76
C TRP A 26 8.07 16.69 -18.31
N ARG A 27 7.00 17.00 -17.58
CA ARG A 27 5.61 16.82 -18.07
C ARG A 27 5.29 17.65 -19.32
N LYS A 28 5.98 18.79 -19.52
CA LYS A 28 5.79 19.63 -20.70
C LYS A 28 6.65 19.20 -21.88
N SER A 29 7.89 18.79 -21.62
CA SER A 29 8.86 18.45 -22.68
C SER A 29 8.77 17.00 -23.14
N LEU A 30 8.39 16.08 -22.25
CA LEU A 30 8.33 14.62 -22.45
C LEU A 30 9.65 13.99 -22.93
N LYS A 31 10.78 14.69 -22.77
CA LYS A 31 12.11 14.20 -23.13
C LYS A 31 12.69 13.29 -22.06
N GLU A 32 13.47 12.29 -22.47
CA GLU A 32 14.11 11.36 -21.53
C GLU A 32 15.16 12.06 -20.67
N GLU A 33 15.87 13.06 -21.19
CA GLU A 33 16.84 13.86 -20.42
C GLU A 33 16.17 14.55 -19.21
N ASP A 34 15.00 15.16 -19.43
CA ASP A 34 14.23 15.82 -18.37
C ASP A 34 13.63 14.82 -17.38
N ARG A 35 13.33 13.60 -17.86
CA ARG A 35 12.88 12.49 -17.01
C ARG A 35 13.99 12.02 -16.08
N GLU A 36 15.21 11.89 -16.57
CA GLU A 36 16.37 11.53 -15.76
C GLU A 36 16.74 12.65 -14.79
N GLU A 37 16.64 13.91 -15.19
CA GLU A 37 16.78 15.07 -14.28
C GLU A 37 15.76 15.00 -13.14
N HIS A 38 14.49 14.71 -13.46
CA HIS A 38 13.43 14.54 -12.46
C HIS A 38 13.72 13.39 -11.49
N ARG A 39 14.10 12.21 -12.01
CA ARG A 39 14.50 11.06 -11.18
C ARG A 39 15.69 11.38 -10.28
N GLY A 40 16.69 12.08 -10.81
CA GLY A 40 17.84 12.58 -10.05
C GLY A 40 17.42 13.48 -8.89
N SER A 41 16.51 14.42 -9.15
CA SER A 41 15.99 15.33 -8.12
C SER A 41 15.25 14.59 -7.00
N ILE A 42 14.45 13.56 -7.33
CA ILE A 42 13.76 12.72 -6.34
C ILE A 42 14.78 11.96 -5.49
N ARG A 43 15.79 11.33 -6.12
CA ARG A 43 16.84 10.58 -5.42
C ARG A 43 17.59 11.47 -4.42
N LEU A 44 17.96 12.69 -4.86
CA LEU A 44 18.61 13.67 -3.99
C LEU A 44 17.71 14.06 -2.82
N TYR A 45 16.46 14.42 -3.08
CA TYR A 45 15.51 14.78 -2.02
C TYR A 45 15.30 13.66 -1.00
N GLN A 46 15.15 12.41 -1.45
CA GLN A 46 15.03 11.25 -0.56
C GLN A 46 16.29 11.00 0.27
N LYS A 47 17.48 11.18 -0.33
CA LYS A 47 18.75 11.09 0.40
C LYS A 47 18.81 12.11 1.52
N GLU A 48 18.47 13.37 1.23
CA GLU A 48 18.52 14.45 2.23
C GLU A 48 17.46 14.30 3.32
N ILE A 49 16.28 13.76 3.00
CA ILE A 49 15.30 13.38 4.04
C ILE A 49 15.91 12.36 5.01
N ARG A 50 16.49 11.28 4.47
CA ARG A 50 17.07 10.22 5.31
C ARG A 50 18.19 10.76 6.18
N LEU A 51 19.04 11.62 5.63
CA LEU A 51 20.09 12.28 6.38
C LEU A 51 19.52 13.16 7.50
N ALA A 52 18.57 14.03 7.20
CA ALA A 52 17.96 14.92 8.20
C ALA A 52 17.27 14.13 9.33
N GLN A 53 16.58 13.05 8.99
CA GLN A 53 15.99 12.14 9.98
C GLN A 53 17.06 11.47 10.84
N ALA A 54 18.08 10.88 10.21
CA ALA A 54 19.16 10.19 10.91
C ALA A 54 19.92 11.13 11.86
N THR A 55 20.26 12.33 11.41
CA THR A 55 20.91 13.35 12.26
C THR A 55 20.01 13.74 13.43
N PHE A 56 18.75 14.10 13.15
CA PHE A 56 17.83 14.54 14.21
C PHE A 56 17.59 13.47 15.29
N TYR A 57 17.28 12.24 14.89
CA TYR A 57 17.04 11.16 15.83
C TYR A 57 18.34 10.64 16.45
N GLY A 58 19.46 10.66 15.73
CA GLY A 58 20.79 10.36 16.27
C GLY A 58 21.15 11.28 17.43
N ASP A 59 21.12 12.60 17.20
CA ASP A 59 21.35 13.61 18.25
C ASP A 59 20.40 13.45 19.44
N LYS A 60 19.15 13.06 19.17
CA LYS A 60 18.13 12.87 20.21
C LYS A 60 18.40 11.61 21.05
N ILE A 61 18.86 10.52 20.42
CA ILE A 61 19.25 9.28 21.11
C ILE A 61 20.52 9.51 21.93
N GLU A 62 21.52 10.20 21.37
CA GLU A 62 22.76 10.53 22.08
C GLU A 62 22.50 11.35 23.35
N LYS A 63 21.60 12.35 23.28
CA LYS A 63 21.17 13.12 24.46
C LYS A 63 20.43 12.27 25.50
N ALA A 64 19.74 11.22 25.06
CA ALA A 64 18.99 10.29 25.91
C ALA A 64 19.83 9.09 26.40
N ALA A 65 21.10 8.98 26.02
CA ALA A 65 21.92 7.77 26.22
C ALA A 65 22.04 7.33 27.68
N GLY A 66 21.88 8.24 28.64
CA GLY A 66 21.91 7.95 30.08
C GLY A 66 20.62 7.39 30.68
N SER A 67 19.53 7.31 29.91
CA SER A 67 18.21 6.92 30.41
C SER A 67 17.49 6.00 29.42
N PRO A 68 17.36 4.69 29.70
CA PRO A 68 16.60 3.77 28.87
C PRO A 68 15.17 4.27 28.60
N LYS A 69 14.51 4.87 29.60
CA LYS A 69 13.17 5.43 29.48
C LYS A 69 13.09 6.49 28.38
N GLU A 70 14.09 7.36 28.29
CA GLU A 70 14.15 8.41 27.27
C GLU A 70 14.45 7.83 25.89
N ILE A 71 15.37 6.88 25.78
CA ILE A 71 15.65 6.16 24.53
C ILE A 71 14.38 5.49 23.99
N PHE A 72 13.64 4.76 24.84
CA PHE A 72 12.37 4.16 24.46
C PHE A 72 11.30 5.20 24.13
N GLY A 73 11.33 6.38 24.75
CA GLY A 73 10.50 7.52 24.37
C GLY A 73 10.79 7.99 22.94
N VAL A 74 12.07 8.13 22.58
CA VAL A 74 12.48 8.48 21.21
C VAL A 74 12.07 7.40 20.20
N LEU A 75 12.22 6.12 20.55
CA LEU A 75 11.80 4.99 19.70
C LEU A 75 10.29 4.99 19.45
N LYS A 76 9.47 5.27 20.48
CA LYS A 76 8.01 5.39 20.32
C LYS A 76 7.63 6.48 19.33
N GLU A 77 8.30 7.63 19.38
CA GLU A 77 8.10 8.74 18.44
C GLU A 77 8.53 8.37 17.01
N LEU A 78 9.68 7.70 16.87
CA LEU A 78 10.24 7.31 15.56
C LEU A 78 9.39 6.24 14.87
N LEU A 79 9.01 5.20 15.60
CA LEU A 79 8.29 4.04 15.07
C LEU A 79 6.79 4.31 14.92
N TYR A 80 6.32 5.50 15.32
CA TYR A 80 4.90 5.86 15.43
C TYR A 80 4.14 4.65 15.97
N ILE A 81 4.59 4.09 17.09
CA ILE A 81 3.84 3.01 17.74
C ILE A 81 2.61 3.74 18.27
N PRO A 82 1.43 3.64 17.61
CA PRO A 82 0.23 4.18 18.25
C PRO A 82 0.21 3.54 19.63
N ALA A 83 -0.13 4.30 20.68
CA ALA A 83 -0.47 3.68 21.95
C ALA A 83 -1.34 2.49 21.60
N CYS A 84 -0.86 1.27 21.89
CA CYS A 84 -1.55 0.04 21.51
C CYS A 84 -3.02 0.34 21.81
N PRO A 85 -3.93 0.39 20.81
CA PRO A 85 -5.33 0.58 21.13
C PRO A 85 -5.59 -0.50 22.18
N GLU A 86 -5.98 -0.08 23.39
CA GLU A 86 -6.18 -0.98 24.55
C GLU A 86 -6.62 -2.30 23.98
N ALA A 87 -5.75 -3.32 24.09
CA ALA A 87 -5.84 -4.53 23.28
C ALA A 87 -7.31 -4.88 23.21
N MET A 88 -7.93 -4.69 22.04
CA MET A 88 -9.38 -4.76 21.94
C MET A 88 -9.69 -6.20 22.34
N GLU A 89 -10.16 -6.36 23.57
CA GLU A 89 -10.36 -7.67 24.18
C GLU A 89 -11.20 -8.43 23.17
N ALA A 90 -10.67 -9.57 22.71
CA ALA A 90 -11.31 -10.38 21.69
C ALA A 90 -12.61 -10.92 22.28
N SER A 91 -13.67 -10.11 22.16
CA SER A 91 -15.00 -10.46 22.64
C SER A 91 -15.66 -11.38 21.62
N GLU A 92 -16.40 -12.35 22.13
CA GLU A 92 -17.27 -13.22 21.35
C GLU A 92 -18.22 -12.39 20.46
N GLU A 93 -18.65 -11.22 20.94
CA GLU A 93 -19.49 -10.28 20.19
C GLU A 93 -18.83 -9.79 18.89
N HIS A 94 -17.54 -9.45 18.92
CA HIS A 94 -16.82 -8.98 17.73
C HIS A 94 -16.65 -10.11 16.69
N SER A 95 -16.38 -11.33 17.16
CA SER A 95 -16.30 -12.52 16.31
C SER A 95 -17.64 -12.87 15.67
N ASN A 96 -18.73 -12.78 16.45
CA ASN A 96 -20.08 -13.04 15.97
C ASN A 96 -20.56 -11.96 14.99
N ASN A 97 -20.24 -10.70 15.24
CA ASN A 97 -20.52 -9.59 14.32
C ASN A 97 -19.75 -9.74 13.00
N PHE A 98 -18.49 -10.19 13.07
CA PHE A 98 -17.70 -10.51 11.88
C PHE A 98 -18.35 -11.65 11.07
N ALA A 99 -18.68 -12.77 11.72
CA ALA A 99 -19.28 -13.93 11.05
C ALA A 99 -20.64 -13.60 10.41
N SER A 100 -21.54 -12.96 11.16
CA SER A 100 -22.86 -12.56 10.68
C SER A 100 -22.81 -11.58 9.50
N PHE A 101 -21.82 -10.67 9.46
CA PHE A 101 -21.62 -9.78 8.31
C PHE A 101 -21.37 -10.56 7.02
N PHE A 102 -20.53 -11.60 7.03
CA PHE A 102 -20.26 -12.40 5.83
C PHE A 102 -21.44 -13.26 5.43
N LEU A 103 -22.14 -13.86 6.40
CA LEU A 103 -23.36 -14.64 6.13
C LEU A 103 -24.42 -13.78 5.45
N LYS A 104 -24.70 -12.61 6.02
CA LYS A 104 -25.64 -11.64 5.44
C LYS A 104 -25.20 -11.20 4.04
N LYS A 105 -23.91 -10.91 3.85
CA LYS A 105 -23.41 -10.49 2.54
C LYS A 105 -23.56 -11.58 1.47
N ILE A 106 -23.43 -12.84 1.85
CA ILE A 106 -23.66 -13.98 0.96
C ILE A 106 -25.15 -14.07 0.60
N GLU A 107 -26.05 -13.93 1.59
CA GLU A 107 -27.50 -13.89 1.37
C GLU A 107 -27.90 -12.74 0.42
N ASP A 108 -27.43 -11.52 0.69
CA ASP A 108 -27.69 -10.34 -0.14
C ASP A 108 -27.25 -10.58 -1.60
N ILE A 109 -26.11 -11.27 -1.81
CA ILE A 109 -25.64 -11.64 -3.15
C ILE A 109 -26.63 -12.60 -3.82
N TYR A 110 -27.02 -13.68 -3.14
CA TYR A 110 -27.98 -14.65 -3.70
C TYR A 110 -29.32 -14.03 -4.04
N GLU A 111 -29.85 -13.16 -3.18
CA GLU A 111 -31.11 -12.45 -3.42
C GLU A 111 -31.02 -11.56 -4.67
N ASN A 112 -29.93 -10.79 -4.80
CA ASN A 112 -29.71 -9.92 -5.96
C ASN A 112 -29.60 -10.69 -7.28
N PHE A 113 -29.07 -11.92 -7.26
CA PHE A 113 -29.01 -12.78 -8.45
C PHE A 113 -30.32 -13.54 -8.72
N SER A 114 -31.17 -13.74 -7.71
CA SER A 114 -32.47 -14.41 -7.85
C SER A 114 -33.56 -13.52 -8.46
N GLY A 115 -33.36 -12.20 -8.47
CA GLY A 115 -34.30 -11.21 -9.01
C GLY A 115 -34.29 -11.01 -10.52
N GLU A 116 -33.32 -11.55 -11.27
CA GLU A 116 -33.16 -11.35 -12.71
C GLU A 116 -33.33 -12.62 -13.57
N VAL A 117 -34.21 -13.56 -13.19
CA VAL A 117 -34.60 -14.64 -14.11
C VAL A 117 -36.10 -14.64 -14.37
N GLY A 118 -36.50 -13.75 -15.27
CA GLY A 118 -37.58 -14.04 -16.20
C GLY A 118 -37.16 -15.23 -17.06
N GLY A 119 -37.66 -16.42 -16.70
CA GLY A 119 -37.87 -17.56 -17.58
C GLY A 119 -36.64 -18.24 -18.18
N VAL A 120 -35.96 -19.09 -17.41
CA VAL A 120 -35.51 -20.40 -17.93
C VAL A 120 -35.73 -21.44 -16.83
N ALA A 121 -36.40 -22.52 -17.21
CA ALA A 121 -36.76 -23.65 -16.35
C ALA A 121 -35.60 -24.10 -15.46
N GLY A 122 -35.93 -24.40 -14.20
CA GLY A 122 -34.97 -24.88 -13.21
C GLY A 122 -34.23 -26.10 -13.71
N HIS A 123 -32.94 -25.91 -14.01
CA HIS A 123 -31.98 -26.98 -13.83
C HIS A 123 -31.65 -27.02 -12.35
N ALA A 124 -32.15 -28.05 -11.66
CA ALA A 124 -31.51 -28.49 -10.43
C ALA A 124 -30.01 -28.61 -10.74
N MET A 125 -29.19 -27.78 -10.09
CA MET A 125 -27.75 -27.97 -10.11
C MET A 125 -27.50 -29.27 -9.37
N GLU A 126 -27.40 -30.36 -10.13
CA GLU A 126 -26.60 -31.50 -9.71
C GLU A 126 -25.23 -30.93 -9.34
N LYS A 127 -24.85 -31.14 -8.08
CA LYS A 127 -23.57 -30.74 -7.52
C LYS A 127 -22.50 -31.55 -8.26
N LYS A 128 -22.14 -31.15 -9.48
CA LYS A 128 -20.91 -31.63 -10.10
C LYS A 128 -19.80 -31.03 -9.25
N GLU A 129 -19.20 -31.87 -8.43
CA GLU A 129 -17.82 -31.72 -7.99
C GLU A 129 -16.98 -31.56 -9.26
N GLY A 130 -16.93 -30.33 -9.77
CA GLY A 130 -15.94 -29.94 -10.72
C GLY A 130 -14.64 -29.92 -9.96
N ASP A 131 -13.79 -30.91 -10.22
CA ASP A 131 -12.37 -30.90 -9.93
C ASP A 131 -11.70 -29.70 -10.65
N ASN A 132 -12.02 -28.48 -10.23
CA ASN A 132 -11.26 -27.28 -10.60
C ASN A 132 -10.07 -27.13 -9.64
N VAL A 133 -9.46 -28.25 -9.27
CA VAL A 133 -8.17 -28.25 -8.61
C VAL A 133 -7.15 -27.99 -9.72
N LEU A 134 -6.64 -26.76 -9.79
CA LEU A 134 -5.43 -26.44 -10.54
C LEU A 134 -4.26 -27.21 -9.89
N GLN A 135 -4.11 -28.49 -10.23
CA GLN A 135 -3.13 -29.38 -9.60
C GLN A 135 -1.69 -29.00 -9.95
N SER A 136 -1.47 -28.25 -11.05
CA SER A 136 -0.15 -27.73 -11.40
C SER A 136 -0.25 -26.54 -12.35
N PHE A 137 0.80 -25.71 -12.32
CA PHE A 137 1.06 -24.72 -13.36
C PHE A 137 2.02 -25.34 -14.36
N LEU A 138 1.61 -25.45 -15.62
CA LEU A 138 2.55 -25.73 -16.70
C LEU A 138 3.26 -24.44 -17.09
N PRO A 139 4.61 -24.44 -17.19
CA PRO A 139 5.34 -23.29 -17.71
C PRO A 139 4.83 -22.99 -19.11
N ILE A 140 4.59 -21.70 -19.38
CA ILE A 140 4.10 -21.24 -20.67
C ILE A 140 5.13 -21.57 -21.76
N SER A 141 4.66 -22.10 -22.90
CA SER A 141 5.55 -22.32 -24.05
C SER A 141 5.98 -20.98 -24.64
N GLU A 142 7.10 -20.98 -25.37
CA GLU A 142 7.63 -19.78 -26.01
C GLU A 142 6.61 -19.16 -26.99
N GLU A 143 5.87 -20.00 -27.72
CA GLU A 143 4.81 -19.58 -28.63
C GLU A 143 3.62 -18.96 -27.89
N GLY A 144 3.26 -19.54 -26.74
CA GLY A 144 2.22 -19.02 -25.86
C GLY A 144 2.58 -17.64 -25.31
N ALA A 145 3.84 -17.46 -24.90
CA ALA A 145 4.34 -16.18 -24.42
C ALA A 145 4.33 -15.11 -25.53
N LEU A 146 4.79 -15.45 -26.74
CA LEU A 146 4.79 -14.55 -27.90
C LEU A 146 3.36 -14.16 -28.32
N GLY A 147 2.41 -15.10 -28.24
CA GLY A 147 1.00 -14.84 -28.52
C GLY A 147 0.31 -13.90 -27.51
N LEU A 148 0.78 -13.86 -26.26
CA LEU A 148 0.30 -12.89 -25.27
C LEU A 148 0.92 -11.51 -25.47
N LEU A 149 2.20 -11.46 -25.81
CA LEU A 149 2.92 -10.20 -26.06
C LEU A 149 2.41 -9.47 -27.30
N SER A 150 1.93 -10.18 -28.32
CA SER A 150 1.35 -9.57 -29.52
C SER A 150 0.03 -8.85 -29.23
N LYS A 151 -0.78 -9.38 -28.30
CA LYS A 151 -2.06 -8.78 -27.88
C LYS A 151 -1.91 -7.53 -27.01
N LEU A 152 -0.74 -7.34 -26.38
CA LEU A 152 -0.45 -6.18 -25.53
C LEU A 152 -0.02 -4.94 -26.32
N LYS A 153 0.27 -5.10 -27.62
CA LYS A 153 0.72 -4.01 -28.51
C LYS A 153 -0.40 -3.37 -29.35
N SER A 154 -1.66 -3.73 -29.12
CA SER A 154 -2.84 -3.04 -29.68
C SER A 154 -3.46 -2.10 -28.66
#